data_AF-A0AAJ0U5V6-F1
#
_entry.id   AF-A0AAJ0U5V6-F1
#
_cell.length_a   1.000
_cell.length_b   1.000
_cell.length_c   1.000
_cell.angle_alpha   90.00
_cell.angle_beta   90.00
_cell.angle_gamma   90.00
#
_symmetry.space_group_name_H-M   'P 1'
#
loop_
_entity.id
_entity.type
_entity.pdbx_description
1 polymer ?
#
loop_
_entity_poly.entity_id
_entity_poly.type
_entity_poly.pdbx_seq_one_letter_code
_entity_poly.pdbx_strand_id
1 'polypeptide(L)' 'MSHRKPHLPRKVCLHCGRQFTWRRRWARCWDEVRYCSERCRRGRRQKDSS' A
#
# COMPACT_ATOMS: atom_id res chain seq x y z
N MET A 1 22.86 -19.25 -7.68
CA MET A 1 22.36 -18.85 -6.35
C MET A 1 21.36 -17.72 -6.53
N SER A 2 20.06 -18.02 -6.37
CA SER A 2 18.98 -17.09 -6.68
C SER A 2 19.03 -15.89 -5.76
N HIS A 3 19.44 -14.73 -6.30
CA HIS A 3 19.34 -13.44 -5.61
C HIS A 3 17.90 -13.28 -5.11
N ARG A 4 17.72 -13.43 -3.79
CA ARG A 4 16.45 -13.18 -3.11
C ARG A 4 16.19 -11.69 -3.27
N LYS A 5 15.43 -11.33 -4.31
CA LYS A 5 14.90 -9.97 -4.45
C LYS A 5 14.22 -9.67 -3.11
N PRO A 6 14.58 -8.59 -2.39
CA PRO A 6 13.95 -8.28 -1.12
C PRO A 6 12.45 -8.17 -1.38
N HIS A 7 11.69 -9.09 -0.80
CA HIS A 7 10.24 -9.07 -0.88
C HIS A 7 9.80 -7.80 -0.17
N LEU A 8 9.64 -6.71 -0.95
CA LEU A 8 9.21 -5.44 -0.41
C LEU A 8 7.91 -5.68 0.37
N PRO A 9 7.79 -5.12 1.58
CA PRO A 9 6.61 -5.36 2.39
C PRO A 9 5.38 -4.90 1.61
N ARG A 10 4.40 -5.78 1.49
CA ARG A 10 3.09 -5.49 0.90
C ARG A 10 2.10 -5.30 2.05
N LYS A 11 1.29 -4.23 1.97
CA LYS A 11 0.20 -3.96 2.91
C LYS A 11 -1.13 -4.02 2.17
N VAL A 12 -2.20 -4.27 2.90
CA VAL A 12 -3.58 -4.24 2.39
C VAL A 12 -4.17 -2.87 2.70
N CYS A 13 -4.80 -2.24 1.72
CA CYS A 13 -5.49 -0.98 1.93
C CYS A 13 -6.74 -1.21 2.79
N LEU A 14 -6.84 -0.57 3.96
CA LEU A 14 -8.03 -0.73 4.82
C LEU A 14 -9.32 -0.16 4.22
N HIS A 15 -9.20 0.69 3.21
CA HIS A 15 -10.34 1.36 2.58
C HIS A 15 -10.89 0.62 1.36
N CYS A 16 -10.02 0.10 0.49
CA CYS A 16 -10.43 -0.62 -0.73
C CYS A 16 -10.06 -2.11 -0.73
N GLY A 17 -9.34 -2.62 0.26
CA GLY A 17 -8.88 -4.02 0.32
C GLY A 17 -7.77 -4.37 -0.68
N ARG A 18 -7.32 -3.43 -1.51
CA ARG A 18 -6.29 -3.70 -2.53
C ARG A 18 -4.91 -3.85 -1.90
N GLN A 19 -4.19 -4.91 -2.28
CA GLN A 19 -2.78 -5.09 -1.90
C GLN A 19 -1.92 -4.03 -2.59
N PHE A 20 -1.01 -3.42 -1.85
CA PHE A 20 -0.06 -2.44 -2.38
C PHE A 20 1.33 -2.64 -1.77
N THR A 21 2.36 -2.43 -2.59
CA THR A 21 3.76 -2.64 -2.20
C THR A 21 4.38 -1.38 -1.64
N TRP A 22 5.36 -1.53 -0.75
CA TRP A 22 6.21 -0.44 -0.25
C TRP A 22 6.74 0.45 -1.38
N ARG A 23 6.75 1.76 -1.13
CA ARG A 23 7.26 2.79 -2.05
C ARG A 23 8.26 3.67 -1.29
N ARG A 24 9.33 4.13 -1.96
CA ARG A 24 10.34 5.02 -1.36
C ARG A 24 9.76 6.26 -0.69
N ARG A 25 8.69 6.84 -1.25
CA ARG A 25 7.99 8.00 -0.67
C ARG A 25 7.43 7.74 0.74
N TRP A 26 7.23 6.47 1.10
CA TRP A 26 6.72 6.06 2.40
C TRP A 26 7.82 5.62 3.36
N ALA A 27 9.10 5.72 3.00
CA ALA A 27 10.21 5.26 3.85
C ALA A 27 10.13 5.79 5.30
N ARG A 28 9.65 7.03 5.48
CA ARG A 28 9.53 7.68 6.80
C ARG A 28 8.22 7.42 7.54
N CYS A 29 7.14 7.09 6.83
CA CYS A 29 5.78 6.98 7.39
C CYS A 29 5.12 5.62 7.08
N TRP A 30 5.90 4.62 6.65
CA TRP A 30 5.36 3.33 6.18
C TRP A 30 4.53 2.62 7.25
N ASP A 31 4.89 2.81 8.52
CA ASP A 31 4.14 2.25 9.64
C ASP A 31 2.71 2.80 9.71
N GLU A 32 2.56 4.11 9.56
CA GLU A 32 1.27 4.82 9.54
C GLU A 32 0.47 4.62 8.25
N VAL A 33 1.15 4.30 7.13
CA VAL A 33 0.51 4.09 5.82
C VAL A 33 -0.35 2.83 5.84
N ARG A 34 -1.67 3.03 5.94
CA ARG A 34 -2.72 1.99 5.90
C ARG A 34 -3.50 1.97 4.58
N TYR A 35 -3.21 2.92 3.68
CA TYR A 35 -3.98 3.15 2.46
C TYR A 35 -3.08 3.18 1.23
N CYS A 36 -3.56 2.63 0.11
CA CYS A 36 -2.78 2.58 -1.14
C CYS A 36 -2.55 3.96 -1.78
N SER A 37 -3.37 4.95 -1.42
CA SER A 37 -3.37 6.29 -2.01
C SER A 37 -3.94 7.32 -1.04
N GLU A 38 -3.55 8.59 -1.22
CA GLU A 38 -4.14 9.72 -0.48
C GLU A 38 -5.65 9.81 -0.67
N ARG A 39 -6.18 9.35 -1.82
CA ARG A 39 -7.62 9.30 -2.10
C ARG A 39 -8.37 8.36 -1.15
N CYS A 40 -7.78 7.19 -0.86
CA CYS A 40 -8.31 6.24 0.13
C CYS A 40 -8.15 6.77 1.56
N ARG A 41 -7.07 7.50 1.85
CA ARG A 41 -6.89 8.17 3.15
C ARG A 41 -7.95 9.24 3.40
N ARG A 42 -8.32 10.01 2.38
CA ARG A 42 -9.37 11.07 2.45
C ARG A 42 -10.80 10.52 2.51
N GLY A 43 -11.01 9.20 2.64
CA GLY A 43 -12.31 8.60 2.93
C GLY A 43 -13.31 8.55 1.78
N ARG A 44 -12.89 8.77 0.52
CA ARG A 44 -13.82 8.68 -0.61
C ARG A 44 -13.89 7.24 -1.09
N ARG A 45 -14.84 6.46 -0.54
CA ARG A 45 -15.21 5.08 -0.94
C ARG A 45 -15.45 4.99 -2.44
N GLN A 46 -14.39 4.75 -3.19
CA GLN A 46 -14.49 4.28 -4.56
C GLN A 46 -14.29 2.79 -4.52
N LYS A 47 -15.42 2.10 -4.66
CA LYS A 47 -15.48 0.72 -5.08
C LYS A 47 -14.86 0.66 -6.48
N ASP A 48 -13.55 0.53 -6.55
CA ASP A 48 -12.86 0.20 -7.79
C ASP A 48 -12.74 -1.32 -7.81
N SER A 49 -13.77 -1.93 -8.40
CA SER A 49 -13.87 -3.35 -8.70
C SER A 49 -13.05 -3.63 -9.96
N SER A 50 -11.95 -4.38 -9.83
CA SER A 50 -11.35 -5.32 -10.82
C SER A 50 -9.92 -5.68 -10.43
#